data_AF-A0A5C8TK22-F1
#
_entry.id   AF-A0A5C8TK22-F1
#
_cell.length_a   1.000
_cell.length_b   1.000
_cell.length_c   1.000
_cell.angle_alpha   90.00
_cell.angle_beta   90.00
_cell.angle_gamma   90.00
#
_symmetry.space_group_name_H-M   'P 1'
#
loop_
_entity.id
_entity.type
_entity.pdbx_description
1 polymer ?
#
loop_
_entity_poly.entity_id
_entity_poly.type
_entity_poly.pdbx_seq_one_letter_code
_entity_poly.pdbx_strand_id
1 'polypeptide(L)'
;MNSLLGVEPALTAAGFVGIWNTNVTAGRSLLDEGAAALLAGNPSLAGEQLPMEVALGRIHADDKGWVFERIRRVRQTGGSFSAEFRVVTDTGVRWVLNRGTLVPDESGRMQGQGAYIDTTDAHSDVFISASLLNQEVEDPLIAAADRCLEMHSTLKRGDYPDLRRLTEMLLVGFGRSLALRRS
;
A
#
# COMPACT_ATOMS: atom_id res chain seq x y z
N MET A 1 -18.94 17.60 -26.81
CA MET A 1 -17.67 17.94 -26.14
C MET A 1 -17.99 18.23 -24.67
N ASN A 2 -18.44 17.18 -23.95
CA ASN A 2 -18.94 17.29 -22.57
C ASN A 2 -17.85 16.84 -21.61
N SER A 3 -17.57 17.70 -20.64
CA SER A 3 -16.36 17.71 -19.85
C SER A 3 -16.40 16.64 -18.76
N LEU A 4 -15.35 15.82 -18.72
CA LEU A 4 -14.97 14.83 -17.70
C LEU A 4 -14.54 15.52 -16.37
N LEU A 5 -15.22 16.60 -15.96
CA LEU A 5 -14.79 17.52 -14.89
C LEU A 5 -14.59 16.87 -13.50
N GLY A 6 -15.07 15.64 -13.29
CA GLY A 6 -14.90 14.91 -12.03
C GLY A 6 -13.93 13.73 -12.07
N VAL A 7 -13.49 13.29 -13.26
CA VAL A 7 -12.73 12.03 -13.38
C VAL A 7 -11.25 12.24 -13.04
N GLU A 8 -10.63 13.30 -13.53
CA GLU A 8 -9.21 13.56 -13.25
C GLU A 8 -8.90 13.79 -11.76
N PRO A 9 -9.67 14.62 -11.02
CA PRO A 9 -9.44 14.78 -9.59
C PRO A 9 -9.66 13.48 -8.82
N ALA A 10 -10.68 12.69 -9.19
CA ALA A 10 -10.97 11.41 -8.56
C ALA A 10 -9.88 10.36 -8.84
N LEU A 11 -9.36 10.29 -10.06
CA LEU A 11 -8.24 9.42 -10.42
C LEU A 11 -6.98 9.81 -9.64
N THR A 12 -6.68 11.10 -9.57
CA THR A 12 -5.54 11.62 -8.79
C THR A 12 -5.67 11.24 -7.32
N ALA A 13 -6.86 11.44 -6.72
CA ALA A 13 -7.13 11.08 -5.33
C ALA A 13 -7.07 9.56 -5.07
N ALA A 14 -7.36 8.74 -6.08
CA ALA A 14 -7.22 7.28 -6.03
C ALA A 14 -5.76 6.80 -6.22
N GLY A 15 -4.81 7.73 -6.36
CA GLY A 15 -3.40 7.42 -6.61
C GLY A 15 -3.11 6.98 -8.04
N PHE A 16 -4.01 7.21 -9.01
CA PHE A 16 -3.75 6.84 -10.41
C PHE A 16 -2.53 7.58 -10.94
N VAL A 17 -1.53 6.82 -11.40
CA VAL A 17 -0.28 7.36 -11.96
C VAL A 17 -0.37 7.46 -13.48
N GLY A 18 -0.86 6.41 -14.12
CA GLY A 18 -0.87 6.32 -15.58
C GLY A 18 -1.10 4.91 -16.08
N ILE A 19 -1.25 4.78 -17.39
CA ILE A 19 -1.49 3.51 -18.09
C ILE A 19 -0.26 2.99 -18.83
N TRP A 20 -0.29 1.70 -19.12
CA TRP A 20 0.63 1.03 -20.02
C TRP A 20 -0.13 0.12 -20.98
N ASN A 21 0.43 -0.02 -22.19
CA ASN A 21 0.07 -1.06 -23.15
C ASN A 21 1.33 -1.83 -23.54
N THR A 22 1.23 -3.13 -23.83
CA THR A 22 2.38 -3.93 -24.25
C THR A 22 2.02 -4.87 -25.38
N ASN A 23 2.91 -4.93 -26.37
CA ASN A 23 2.95 -6.00 -27.35
C ASN A 23 4.04 -6.98 -26.91
N VAL A 24 3.61 -8.12 -26.38
CA VAL A 24 4.51 -9.12 -25.79
C VAL A 24 5.44 -9.70 -26.86
N THR A 25 4.93 -9.92 -28.06
CA THR A 25 5.69 -10.52 -29.17
C THR A 25 6.79 -9.57 -29.65
N ALA A 26 6.49 -8.27 -29.73
CA ALA A 26 7.47 -7.25 -30.08
C ALA A 26 8.45 -6.95 -28.94
N GLY A 27 8.15 -7.37 -27.71
CA GLY A 27 8.94 -7.03 -26.53
C GLY A 27 8.92 -5.53 -26.22
N ARG A 28 7.84 -4.84 -26.59
CA ARG A 28 7.69 -3.38 -26.45
C ARG A 28 6.51 -3.01 -25.56
N SER A 29 6.70 -1.95 -24.79
CA SER A 29 5.69 -1.35 -23.92
C SER A 29 5.59 0.13 -24.21
N LEU A 30 4.36 0.64 -24.25
CA LEU A 30 4.05 2.06 -24.37
C LEU A 30 3.51 2.53 -23.03
N LEU A 31 4.04 3.64 -22.55
CA LEU A 31 3.60 4.31 -21.32
C LEU A 31 2.94 5.64 -21.71
N ASP A 32 1.93 6.06 -20.95
CA ASP A 32 1.51 7.46 -20.96
C ASP A 32 2.52 8.35 -20.21
N GLU A 33 2.24 9.66 -20.14
CA GLU A 33 3.15 10.62 -19.52
C GLU A 33 3.40 10.34 -18.03
N GLY A 34 2.35 10.06 -17.26
CA GLY A 34 2.49 9.80 -15.83
C GLY A 34 3.24 8.50 -15.53
N ALA A 35 2.94 7.43 -16.28
CA ALA A 35 3.67 6.17 -16.16
C ALA A 35 5.13 6.31 -16.62
N ALA A 36 5.41 7.04 -17.70
CA ALA A 36 6.78 7.29 -18.17
C ALA A 36 7.59 8.12 -17.17
N ALA A 37 6.99 9.15 -16.57
CA ALA A 37 7.61 9.97 -15.54
C ALA A 37 8.00 9.13 -14.31
N LEU A 38 7.11 8.26 -13.83
CA LEU A 38 7.37 7.50 -12.61
C LEU A 38 8.24 6.26 -12.84
N LEU A 39 7.88 5.40 -13.80
CA LEU A 39 8.48 4.07 -13.97
C LEU A 39 9.77 4.11 -14.80
N ALA A 40 9.81 4.94 -15.84
CA ALA A 40 11.01 5.11 -16.67
C ALA A 40 11.88 6.30 -16.23
N GLY A 41 11.32 7.22 -15.41
CA GLY A 41 12.03 8.40 -14.93
C GLY A 41 12.15 9.53 -15.95
N ASN A 42 11.44 9.43 -17.07
CA ASN A 42 11.51 10.42 -18.14
C ASN A 42 10.14 10.54 -18.84
N PRO A 43 9.37 11.61 -18.61
CA PRO A 43 8.08 11.83 -19.25
C PRO A 43 8.17 11.95 -20.77
N SER A 44 9.32 12.36 -21.32
CA SER A 44 9.51 12.46 -22.78
C SER A 44 9.52 11.10 -23.50
N LEU A 45 9.52 9.99 -22.75
CA LEU A 45 9.38 8.64 -23.30
C LEU A 45 7.90 8.22 -23.46
N ALA A 46 6.95 9.08 -23.11
CA ALA A 46 5.53 8.82 -23.30
C ALA A 46 5.20 8.59 -24.78
N GLY A 47 4.38 7.57 -25.06
CA GLY A 47 4.01 7.21 -26.43
C GLY A 47 5.08 6.44 -27.22
N GLU A 48 6.30 6.33 -26.71
CA GLU A 48 7.38 5.57 -27.35
C GLU A 48 7.26 4.07 -27.12
N GLN A 49 7.76 3.26 -28.06
CA GLN A 49 7.84 1.81 -27.91
C GLN A 49 9.11 1.41 -27.14
N LEU A 50 8.98 1.28 -25.83
CA LEU A 50 10.10 1.04 -24.92
C LEU A 50 10.40 -0.45 -24.75
N PRO A 51 11.68 -0.86 -24.72
CA PRO A 51 12.08 -2.13 -24.11
C PRO A 51 11.61 -2.16 -22.65
N MET A 52 11.28 -3.35 -22.14
CA MET A 52 10.73 -3.48 -20.79
C MET A 52 11.69 -3.00 -19.70
N GLU A 53 12.99 -3.21 -19.90
CA GLU A 53 14.05 -2.78 -19.00
C GLU A 53 14.13 -1.25 -18.89
N VAL A 54 13.75 -0.54 -19.95
CA VAL A 54 13.66 0.93 -19.96
C VAL A 54 12.35 1.38 -19.33
N ALA A 55 11.22 0.76 -19.73
CA ALA A 55 9.89 1.08 -19.22
C ALA A 55 9.78 0.90 -17.69
N LEU A 56 10.53 -0.04 -17.11
CA LEU A 56 10.57 -0.36 -15.69
C LEU A 56 11.92 -0.04 -15.05
N GLY A 57 12.63 0.95 -15.60
CA GLY A 57 14.01 1.27 -15.21
C GLY A 57 14.18 1.71 -13.75
N ARG A 58 13.13 2.27 -13.14
CA ARG A 58 13.16 2.77 -11.76
C ARG A 58 12.70 1.76 -10.69
N ILE A 59 12.45 0.49 -11.03
CA ILE A 59 12.13 -0.52 -10.01
C ILE A 59 13.30 -0.66 -9.02
N HIS A 60 12.98 -0.71 -7.72
CA HIS A 60 13.95 -0.94 -6.66
C HIS A 60 14.75 -2.23 -6.88
N ALA A 61 16.05 -2.21 -6.60
CA ALA A 61 16.96 -3.32 -6.92
C ALA A 61 16.49 -4.68 -6.35
N ASP A 62 16.04 -4.68 -5.09
CA ASP A 62 15.50 -5.86 -4.41
C ASP A 62 14.24 -6.43 -5.07
N ASP A 63 13.46 -5.58 -5.76
CA ASP A 63 12.18 -5.99 -6.35
C ASP A 63 12.31 -6.45 -7.81
N LYS A 64 13.36 -5.99 -8.50
CA LYS A 64 13.56 -6.21 -9.93
C LYS A 64 13.49 -7.69 -10.31
N GLY A 65 14.15 -8.57 -9.58
CA GLY A 65 14.19 -10.00 -9.92
C GLY A 65 12.80 -10.65 -9.91
N TRP A 66 12.04 -10.47 -8.83
CA TRP A 66 10.74 -11.12 -8.69
C TRP A 66 9.67 -10.49 -9.57
N VAL A 67 9.71 -9.16 -9.80
CA VAL A 67 8.77 -8.46 -10.69
C VAL A 67 8.92 -8.97 -12.12
N PHE A 68 10.14 -9.04 -12.63
CA PHE A 68 10.41 -9.50 -13.99
C PHE A 68 10.02 -10.98 -14.18
N GLU A 69 10.25 -11.85 -13.19
CA GLU A 69 9.78 -13.24 -13.25
C GLU A 69 8.24 -13.34 -13.30
N ARG A 70 7.54 -12.50 -12.53
CA ARG A 70 6.07 -12.49 -12.56
C ARG A 70 5.53 -11.97 -13.89
N ILE A 71 6.16 -10.95 -14.47
CA ILE A 71 5.82 -10.46 -15.81
C ILE A 71 6.10 -11.54 -16.87
N ARG A 72 7.25 -12.21 -16.80
CA ARG A 72 7.60 -13.31 -17.70
C ARG A 72 6.54 -14.41 -17.67
N ARG A 73 6.06 -14.78 -16.47
CA ARG A 73 5.00 -15.79 -16.32
C ARG A 73 3.71 -15.36 -17.01
N VAL A 74 3.19 -14.15 -16.73
CA VAL A 74 1.92 -13.70 -17.33
C VAL A 74 2.03 -13.51 -18.84
N ARG A 75 3.22 -13.13 -19.35
CA ARG A 75 3.49 -13.06 -20.80
C ARG A 75 3.39 -14.42 -21.49
N GLN A 76 3.64 -15.51 -20.76
CA GLN A 76 3.54 -16.88 -21.28
C GLN A 76 2.12 -17.45 -21.13
N THR A 77 1.46 -17.18 -20.01
CA THR A 77 0.15 -17.78 -19.70
C THR A 77 -1.04 -16.95 -20.14
N GLY A 78 -0.85 -15.65 -20.37
CA GLY A 78 -1.95 -14.68 -20.39
C GLY A 78 -2.63 -14.54 -19.03
N GLY A 79 -3.72 -13.77 -18.99
CA GLY A 79 -4.57 -13.58 -17.82
C GLY A 79 -4.32 -12.27 -17.07
N SER A 80 -4.87 -12.18 -15.85
CA SER A 80 -4.72 -11.00 -15.00
C SER A 80 -3.31 -10.87 -14.44
N PHE A 81 -2.83 -9.63 -14.38
CA PHE A 81 -1.58 -9.25 -13.74
C PHE A 81 -1.88 -8.33 -12.56
N SER A 82 -1.27 -8.65 -11.42
CA SER A 82 -1.25 -7.80 -10.23
C SER A 82 0.06 -8.01 -9.51
N ALA A 83 0.78 -6.92 -9.28
CA ALA A 83 2.01 -6.87 -8.51
C ALA A 83 2.17 -5.48 -7.91
N GLU A 84 2.57 -5.42 -6.64
CA GLU A 84 2.89 -4.18 -5.94
C GLU A 84 4.38 -4.19 -5.60
N PHE A 85 5.11 -3.14 -5.99
CA PHE A 85 6.56 -3.07 -5.87
C PHE A 85 7.04 -1.64 -5.65
N ARG A 86 8.31 -1.52 -5.22
CA ARG A 86 8.94 -0.24 -4.96
C ARG A 86 9.55 0.37 -6.22
N VAL A 87 9.36 1.67 -6.38
CA VAL A 87 9.98 2.50 -7.42
C VAL A 87 10.85 3.55 -6.74
N VAL A 88 12.09 3.69 -7.22
CA VAL A 88 13.04 4.69 -6.74
C VAL A 88 12.82 5.99 -7.52
N THR A 89 12.52 7.07 -6.81
CA THR A 89 12.43 8.43 -7.35
C THR A 89 13.53 9.31 -6.78
N ASP A 90 13.67 10.52 -7.30
CA ASP A 90 14.65 11.49 -6.81
C ASP A 90 14.34 11.96 -5.37
N THR A 91 13.11 11.74 -4.91
CA THR A 91 12.63 12.14 -3.57
C THR A 91 12.53 10.97 -2.59
N GLY A 92 12.86 9.75 -2.99
CA GLY A 92 12.79 8.56 -2.13
C GLY A 92 12.16 7.36 -2.82
N VAL A 93 11.55 6.47 -2.03
CA VAL A 93 10.90 5.25 -2.53
C VAL A 93 9.39 5.44 -2.50
N ARG A 94 8.73 5.03 -3.59
CA ARG A 94 7.26 4.94 -3.69
C ARG A 94 6.83 3.49 -3.86
N TRP A 95 5.68 3.14 -3.30
CA TRP A 95 5.03 1.87 -3.57
C TRP A 95 4.04 2.04 -4.72
N VAL A 96 4.09 1.12 -5.68
CA VAL A 96 3.27 1.18 -6.89
C VAL A 96 2.61 -0.17 -7.11
N LEU A 97 1.28 -0.17 -7.18
CA LEU A 97 0.48 -1.28 -7.67
C LEU A 97 0.38 -1.20 -9.20
N ASN A 98 0.87 -2.24 -9.88
CA ASN A 98 0.58 -2.47 -11.29
C ASN A 98 -0.54 -3.49 -11.42
N ARG A 99 -1.64 -3.10 -12.06
CA ARG A 99 -2.77 -3.98 -12.36
C ARG A 99 -3.13 -3.92 -13.84
N GLY A 100 -3.27 -5.08 -14.46
CA GLY A 100 -3.64 -5.16 -15.86
C GLY A 100 -4.07 -6.56 -16.26
N THR A 101 -4.27 -6.75 -17.56
CA THR A 101 -4.65 -8.04 -18.15
C THR A 101 -3.91 -8.24 -19.45
N LEU A 102 -3.47 -9.48 -19.70
CA LEU A 102 -2.88 -9.91 -20.97
C LEU A 102 -3.82 -10.91 -21.66
N VAL A 103 -4.15 -10.63 -22.92
CA VAL A 103 -5.02 -11.48 -23.76
C VAL A 103 -4.43 -11.59 -25.17
N PRO A 104 -4.68 -12.70 -25.88
CA PRO A 104 -4.34 -12.78 -27.29
C PRO A 104 -5.23 -11.84 -28.10
N ASP A 105 -4.66 -11.17 -29.09
CA ASP A 105 -5.40 -10.45 -30.13
C ASP A 105 -5.94 -11.42 -31.21
N GLU A 106 -6.65 -10.87 -32.20
CA GLU A 106 -7.21 -11.64 -33.33
C GLU A 106 -6.13 -12.38 -34.15
N SER A 107 -4.87 -11.93 -34.08
CA SER A 107 -3.73 -12.56 -34.74
C SER A 107 -3.04 -13.62 -33.86
N GLY A 108 -3.56 -13.87 -32.66
CA GLY A 108 -2.99 -14.77 -31.66
C GLY A 108 -1.78 -14.19 -30.91
N ARG A 109 -1.47 -12.90 -31.06
CA ARG A 109 -0.35 -12.26 -30.36
C ARG A 109 -0.81 -11.78 -28.99
N MET A 110 -0.02 -12.04 -27.96
CA MET A 110 -0.33 -11.54 -26.61
C MET A 110 -0.17 -10.03 -26.55
N GLN A 111 -1.27 -9.35 -26.23
CA GLN A 111 -1.34 -7.93 -25.91
C GLN A 111 -1.68 -7.77 -24.44
N GLY A 112 -1.26 -6.66 -23.83
CA GLY A 112 -1.66 -6.34 -22.47
C GLY A 112 -1.89 -4.86 -22.28
N GLN A 113 -2.77 -4.55 -21.34
CA GLN A 113 -3.04 -3.18 -20.90
C GLN A 113 -3.26 -3.16 -19.39
N GLY A 114 -2.92 -2.04 -18.77
CA GLY A 114 -3.09 -1.86 -17.34
C GLY A 114 -2.78 -0.45 -16.87
N ALA A 115 -2.78 -0.30 -15.56
CA ALA A 115 -2.54 0.96 -14.87
C ALA A 115 -1.55 0.77 -13.72
N TYR A 116 -0.83 1.84 -13.43
CA TYR A 116 -0.05 2.03 -12.23
C TYR A 116 -0.82 2.92 -11.25
N ILE A 117 -0.83 2.50 -9.99
CA ILE A 117 -1.47 3.21 -8.89
C ILE A 117 -0.42 3.39 -7.79
N ASP A 118 -0.20 4.62 -7.35
CA ASP A 118 0.64 4.95 -6.20
C ASP A 118 -0.10 4.51 -4.93
N THR A 119 0.53 3.62 -4.18
CA THR A 119 0.02 3.07 -2.91
C THR A 119 0.94 3.44 -1.75
N THR A 120 1.83 4.42 -1.93
CA THR A 120 2.82 4.82 -0.92
C THR A 120 2.18 5.13 0.43
N ASP A 121 1.03 5.80 0.44
CA ASP A 121 0.30 6.13 1.67
C ASP A 121 -0.09 4.89 2.48
N ALA A 122 -0.46 3.79 1.81
CA ALA A 122 -0.82 2.52 2.45
C ALA A 122 0.39 1.78 3.07
N HIS A 123 1.60 2.18 2.68
CA HIS A 123 2.87 1.66 3.21
C HIS A 123 3.61 2.69 4.06
N SER A 124 3.04 3.87 4.27
CA SER A 124 3.56 4.82 5.24
C SER A 124 3.24 4.31 6.64
N ASP A 125 4.25 4.24 7.53
CA ASP A 125 4.04 3.98 8.96
C ASP A 125 3.11 5.03 9.61
N VAL A 126 2.85 6.13 8.90
CA VAL A 126 1.90 7.19 9.25
C VAL A 126 0.51 6.86 8.69
N PHE A 127 0.02 5.65 8.97
CA PHE A 127 -1.42 5.45 9.00
C PHE A 127 -1.93 6.17 10.24
N ILE A 128 -2.33 7.45 10.10
CA ILE A 128 -3.22 8.06 11.08
C ILE A 128 -4.53 7.30 10.95
N SER A 129 -4.65 6.20 11.70
CA SER A 129 -5.90 5.46 11.84
C SER A 129 -7.02 6.45 12.10
N ALA A 130 -8.21 6.23 11.52
CA ALA A 130 -9.39 7.03 11.82
C ALA A 130 -9.70 7.14 13.33
N SER A 131 -9.12 6.25 14.16
CA SER A 131 -9.11 6.35 15.62
C SER A 131 -8.39 7.59 16.16
N LEU A 132 -7.39 8.14 15.46
CA LEU A 132 -6.64 9.34 15.85
C LEU A 132 -7.35 10.63 15.44
N LEU A 133 -8.31 10.59 14.52
CA LEU A 133 -9.16 11.75 14.19
C LEU A 133 -10.29 11.97 15.23
N ASN A 134 -10.52 11.00 16.12
CA ASN A 134 -11.61 11.00 17.12
C ASN A 134 -11.13 10.90 18.57
N GLN A 135 -9.83 11.00 18.86
CA GLN A 135 -9.37 11.00 20.24
C GLN A 135 -9.51 12.39 20.88
N GLU A 136 -10.57 12.56 21.67
CA GLU A 136 -10.31 12.99 23.04
C GLU A 136 -9.19 12.07 23.55
N VAL A 137 -8.03 12.64 23.86
CA VAL A 137 -6.86 11.90 24.34
C VAL A 137 -7.30 11.07 25.54
N GLU A 138 -7.49 9.77 25.35
CA GLU A 138 -7.85 8.87 26.42
C GLU A 138 -6.69 8.89 27.42
N ASP A 139 -6.96 9.35 28.65
CA ASP A 139 -5.94 9.56 29.68
C ASP A 139 -5.10 8.27 29.81
N PRO A 140 -3.76 8.33 29.61
CA PRO A 140 -2.91 7.14 29.68
C PRO A 140 -3.07 6.34 30.98
N LEU A 141 -3.48 6.99 32.07
CA LEU A 141 -3.76 6.34 33.35
C LEU A 141 -5.08 5.55 33.34
N ILE A 142 -6.10 6.05 32.63
CA ILE A 142 -7.39 5.37 32.45
C ILE A 142 -7.18 4.16 31.51
N ALA A 143 -6.50 4.35 30.39
CA ALA A 143 -6.19 3.27 29.45
C ALA A 143 -5.36 2.15 30.09
N ALA A 144 -4.43 2.48 30.99
CA ALA A 144 -3.66 1.49 31.74
C ALA A 144 -4.51 0.72 32.77
N ALA A 145 -5.48 1.40 33.41
CA ALA A 145 -6.40 0.77 34.35
C ALA A 145 -7.33 -0.24 33.66
N ASP A 146 -7.86 0.10 32.48
CA ASP A 146 -8.75 -0.78 31.71
C ASP A 146 -8.05 -2.06 31.25
N ARG A 147 -6.82 -1.94 30.72
CA ARG A 147 -6.00 -3.11 30.38
C ARG A 147 -5.70 -3.98 31.60
N CYS A 148 -5.50 -3.36 32.77
CA CYS A 148 -5.29 -4.09 34.02
C CYS A 148 -6.56 -4.82 34.50
N LEU A 149 -7.76 -4.24 34.28
CA LEU A 149 -9.05 -4.88 34.57
C LEU A 149 -9.27 -6.10 33.68
N GLU A 150 -9.00 -5.98 32.38
CA GLU A 150 -9.08 -7.09 31.43
C GLU A 150 -8.12 -8.23 31.81
N MET A 151 -6.87 -7.90 32.11
CA MET A 151 -5.87 -8.86 32.56
C MET A 151 -6.30 -9.54 33.86
N HIS A 152 -6.80 -8.78 34.85
CA HIS A 152 -7.33 -9.32 36.10
C HIS A 152 -8.48 -10.31 35.87
N SER A 153 -9.43 -9.97 34.99
CA SER A 153 -10.57 -10.84 34.66
C SER A 153 -10.13 -12.18 34.04
N THR A 154 -9.09 -12.16 33.21
CA THR A 154 -8.55 -13.35 32.54
C THR A 154 -7.78 -14.23 33.52
N LEU A 155 -6.96 -13.63 34.39
CA LEU A 155 -6.24 -14.35 35.44
C LEU A 155 -7.17 -14.95 36.48
N LYS A 156 -8.27 -14.25 36.81
CA LYS A 156 -9.33 -14.76 37.69
C LYS A 156 -10.05 -15.96 37.09
N ARG A 157 -10.34 -15.95 35.77
CA ARG A 157 -10.97 -17.09 35.07
C ARG A 157 -10.03 -18.29 34.93
N GLY A 158 -8.74 -18.05 34.72
CA GLY A 158 -7.72 -19.08 34.56
C GLY A 158 -7.18 -19.68 35.87
N ASP A 159 -7.70 -19.24 37.03
CA ASP A 159 -7.27 -19.66 38.37
C ASP A 159 -5.76 -19.51 38.63
N TYR A 160 -5.23 -18.32 38.34
CA TYR A 160 -3.85 -17.95 38.65
C TYR A 160 -3.79 -17.06 39.89
N PRO A 161 -3.79 -17.61 41.13
CA PRO A 161 -4.00 -16.83 42.36
C PRO A 161 -2.91 -15.79 42.63
N ASP A 162 -1.65 -16.12 42.35
CA ASP A 162 -0.52 -15.21 42.57
C ASP A 162 -0.56 -14.01 41.62
N LEU A 163 -0.78 -14.26 40.33
CA LEU A 163 -0.90 -13.21 39.31
C LEU A 163 -2.17 -12.37 39.51
N ARG A 164 -3.28 -13.00 39.93
CA ARG A 164 -4.52 -12.30 40.29
C ARG A 164 -4.26 -11.30 41.43
N ARG A 165 -3.53 -11.69 42.48
CA ARG A 165 -3.19 -10.80 43.59
C ARG A 165 -2.35 -9.60 43.13
N LEU A 166 -1.38 -9.80 42.24
CA LEU A 166 -0.58 -8.69 41.69
C LEU A 166 -1.44 -7.69 40.89
N THR A 167 -2.38 -8.19 40.09
CA THR A 167 -3.29 -7.31 39.34
C THR A 167 -4.29 -6.57 40.23
N GLU A 168 -4.76 -7.18 41.32
CA GLU A 168 -5.58 -6.50 42.34
C GLU A 168 -4.83 -5.31 42.96
N MET A 169 -3.55 -5.49 43.31
CA MET A 169 -2.73 -4.41 43.85
C MET A 169 -2.53 -3.26 42.86
N LEU A 170 -2.32 -3.58 41.57
CA LEU A 170 -2.19 -2.59 40.51
C LEU A 170 -3.48 -1.78 40.32
N LEU A 171 -4.64 -2.44 40.32
CA LEU A 171 -5.96 -1.79 40.23
C LEU A 171 -6.20 -0.79 41.37
N VAL A 172 -5.81 -1.14 42.59
CA VAL A 172 -5.86 -0.21 43.74
C VAL A 172 -4.92 0.99 43.52
N GLY A 173 -3.72 0.76 42.98
CA GLY A 173 -2.76 1.80 42.65
C GLY A 173 -3.28 2.79 41.60
N PHE A 174 -3.95 2.29 40.55
CA PHE A 174 -4.61 3.12 39.55
C PHE A 174 -5.75 3.95 40.17
N GLY A 175 -6.60 3.35 40.99
CA GLY A 175 -7.70 4.05 41.68
C GLY A 175 -7.21 5.21 42.55
N ARG A 176 -6.11 5.03 43.29
CA ARG A 176 -5.49 6.11 44.08
C ARG A 176 -4.95 7.23 43.20
N SER A 177 -4.25 6.87 42.12
CA SER A 177 -3.65 7.83 41.20
C SER A 177 -4.70 8.68 40.48
N LEU A 178 -5.85 8.08 40.13
CA LEU A 178 -6.99 8.79 39.55
C LEU A 178 -7.70 9.70 40.56
N ALA A 179 -7.84 9.26 41.82
CA ALA A 179 -8.43 10.08 42.88
C ALA A 179 -7.61 11.33 43.18
N LEU A 180 -6.27 11.23 43.16
CA LEU A 180 -5.35 12.37 43.36
C LEU A 180 -5.38 13.41 42.23
N ARG A 181 -5.88 13.03 41.04
CA ARG A 181 -6.04 13.96 39.91
C ARG A 181 -7.33 14.78 39.96
N ARG A 182 -8.26 14.42 40.85
CA ARG A 182 -9.59 15.05 40.99
C ARG A 182 -9.68 16.02 42.17
N SER A 183 -8.57 16.29 42.87
CA SER A 183 -8.43 17.25 43.98
C SER A 183 -7.59 18.44 43.56
#